data_AF-A0A969Q846-F1
#
_entry.id   AF-A0A969Q846-F1
#
_cell.length_a   1.000
_cell.length_b   1.000
_cell.length_c   1.000
_cell.angle_alpha   90.00
_cell.angle_beta   90.00
_cell.angle_gamma   90.00
#
_symmetry.space_group_name_H-M   'P 1'
#
loop_
_entity.id
_entity.type
_entity.pdbx_description
1 polymer ?
#
loop_
_entity_poly.entity_id
_entity_poly.type
_entity_poly.pdbx_seq_one_letter_code
_entity_poly.pdbx_strand_id
1 'polypeptide(L)'
;MKLSNNLQLEEIDAQTLKQWLQENSVMLVDVREPAEYATERIPGAKLQPLSKFEPHQAIPAAGEKLVLYCQSGNRSAKAARQLMEVGFDAVHHLGGGLPTWKNAGYPIEKSQNAPISLFRQVQIVAGSLVLIGTILGAVISPKFFMLSGFVGAGLVFAGATNTCAMGMLLAKLPYNQQAGQGWR
;
A
#
# COMPACT_ATOMS: atom_id res chain seq x y z
N MET A 1 32.56 -26.58 5.06
CA MET A 1 32.84 -25.54 4.05
C MET A 1 31.90 -24.37 4.33
N LYS A 2 32.42 -23.27 4.89
CA LYS A 2 31.65 -22.08 5.26
C LYS A 2 31.35 -21.27 3.99
N LEU A 3 30.08 -20.98 3.74
CA LEU A 3 29.64 -19.88 2.88
C LEU A 3 28.71 -18.99 3.71
N SER A 4 29.35 -18.13 4.49
CA SER A 4 28.74 -16.98 5.16
C SER A 4 28.56 -15.87 4.12
N ASN A 5 27.35 -15.71 3.58
CA ASN A 5 26.88 -14.42 3.09
C ASN A 5 25.68 -14.02 3.95
N ASN A 6 25.97 -13.24 4.98
CA ASN A 6 24.98 -12.52 5.76
C ASN A 6 24.42 -11.42 4.84
N LEU A 7 23.42 -11.75 4.03
CA LEU A 7 22.54 -10.78 3.38
C LEU A 7 21.74 -10.07 4.48
N GLN A 8 22.37 -9.09 5.15
CA GLN A 8 21.74 -8.31 6.20
C GLN A 8 20.93 -7.19 5.55
N LEU A 9 19.62 -7.29 5.71
CA LEU A 9 18.71 -6.19 5.40
C LEU A 9 19.12 -4.97 6.21
N GLU A 10 19.50 -3.88 5.54
CA GLU A 10 19.91 -2.65 6.23
C GLU A 10 18.70 -1.75 6.50
N GLU A 11 18.35 -1.61 7.77
CA GLU A 11 17.34 -0.65 8.23
C GLU A 11 17.99 0.72 8.41
N ILE A 12 17.39 1.76 7.82
CA ILE A 12 17.82 3.15 7.97
C ILE A 12 16.76 3.98 8.69
N ASP A 13 17.20 5.01 9.41
CA ASP A 13 16.31 5.97 10.06
C ASP A 13 15.86 7.09 9.11
N ALA A 14 14.90 7.89 9.56
CA ALA A 14 14.37 8.99 8.77
C ALA A 14 15.41 10.08 8.50
N GLN A 15 16.34 10.30 9.43
CA GLN A 15 17.37 11.34 9.29
C GLN A 15 18.36 10.99 8.17
N THR A 16 18.81 9.74 8.12
CA THR A 16 19.69 9.22 7.07
C THR A 16 19.01 9.30 5.70
N LEU A 17 17.74 8.87 5.62
CA LEU A 17 16.97 9.00 4.38
C LEU A 17 16.87 10.46 3.92
N LYS A 18 16.61 11.39 4.85
CA LYS A 18 16.51 12.81 4.53
C LYS A 18 17.82 13.36 3.96
N GLN A 19 18.95 12.98 4.55
CA GLN A 19 20.27 13.38 4.05
C GLN A 19 20.50 12.86 2.62
N TRP A 20 20.26 11.58 2.37
CA TRP A 20 20.47 11.01 1.02
C TRP A 20 19.53 11.60 -0.03
N LEU A 21 18.29 11.94 0.35
CA LEU A 21 17.37 12.66 -0.53
C LEU A 21 17.88 14.07 -0.87
N GLN A 22 18.49 14.79 0.08
CA GLN A 22 19.07 16.11 -0.16
C GLN A 22 20.32 16.04 -1.06
N GLU A 23 21.08 14.96 -0.97
CA GLU A 23 22.26 14.69 -1.80
C GLU A 23 21.91 14.14 -3.19
N ASN A 24 20.63 13.87 -3.49
CA ASN A 24 20.18 13.16 -4.69
C ASN A 24 20.91 11.82 -4.90
N SER A 25 21.25 11.12 -3.81
CA SER A 25 22.02 9.88 -3.82
C SER A 25 21.16 8.63 -3.55
N VAL A 26 19.84 8.76 -3.67
CA VAL A 26 18.87 7.70 -3.32
C VAL A 26 17.72 7.62 -4.31
N MET A 27 17.42 6.40 -4.71
CA MET A 27 16.15 6.01 -5.31
C MET A 27 15.19 5.57 -4.21
N LEU A 28 14.21 6.41 -3.89
CA LEU A 28 13.20 6.10 -2.89
C LEU A 28 12.00 5.42 -3.54
N VAL A 29 11.62 4.24 -3.04
CA VAL A 29 10.49 3.46 -3.55
C VAL A 29 9.46 3.21 -2.45
N ASP A 30 8.21 3.59 -2.71
CA ASP A 30 7.06 3.29 -1.87
C ASP A 30 6.44 1.96 -2.32
N VAL A 31 6.42 0.98 -1.41
CA VAL A 31 5.82 -0.35 -1.70
C VAL A 31 4.39 -0.50 -1.19
N ARG A 32 3.74 0.61 -0.81
CA ARG A 32 2.32 0.64 -0.44
C ARG A 32 1.41 0.51 -1.66
N GLU A 33 0.12 0.35 -1.41
CA GLU A 33 -0.86 0.28 -2.49
C GLU A 33 -1.12 1.67 -3.12
N PRO A 34 -1.55 1.74 -4.39
CA PRO A 34 -1.77 2.99 -5.11
C PRO A 34 -2.63 4.01 -4.35
N ALA A 35 -3.69 3.57 -3.67
CA ALA A 35 -4.57 4.45 -2.90
C ALA A 35 -3.85 5.11 -1.70
N GLU A 36 -2.94 4.39 -1.05
CA GLU A 36 -2.15 4.92 0.08
C GLU A 36 -1.15 5.97 -0.42
N TYR A 37 -0.45 5.67 -1.51
CA TYR A 37 0.53 6.56 -2.14
C TYR A 37 -0.12 7.85 -2.68
N ALA A 38 -1.32 7.75 -3.25
CA ALA A 38 -2.08 8.91 -3.72
C ALA A 38 -2.48 9.84 -2.57
N THR A 39 -2.74 9.29 -1.38
CA THR A 39 -3.20 10.08 -0.22
C THR A 39 -2.07 10.92 0.36
N GLU A 40 -0.97 10.26 0.70
CA GLU A 40 0.23 10.92 1.21
C GLU A 40 1.48 10.09 0.88
N ARG A 41 2.59 10.76 0.54
CA ARG A 41 3.87 10.11 0.21
C ARG A 41 5.05 10.97 0.59
N ILE A 42 6.23 10.35 0.71
CA ILE A 42 7.49 11.08 0.83
C ILE A 42 7.79 11.74 -0.54
N PRO A 43 8.18 13.02 -0.60
CA PRO A 43 8.50 13.69 -1.85
C PRO A 43 9.57 12.92 -2.64
N GLY A 44 9.38 12.83 -3.96
CA GLY A 44 10.32 12.10 -4.85
C GLY A 44 10.22 10.56 -4.80
N ALA A 45 9.36 9.99 -3.95
CA ALA A 45 9.15 8.54 -3.91
C ALA A 45 8.52 8.02 -5.20
N LYS A 46 9.06 6.93 -5.77
CA LYS A 46 8.46 6.17 -6.87
C LYS A 46 7.57 5.06 -6.32
N LEU A 47 6.42 4.80 -6.93
CA LEU A 47 5.49 3.76 -6.45
C LEU A 47 5.78 2.41 -7.12
N GLN A 48 5.98 1.37 -6.30
CA GLN A 48 6.04 -0.03 -6.74
C GLN A 48 5.31 -0.93 -5.72
N PRO A 49 3.98 -1.12 -5.87
CA PRO A 49 3.18 -1.79 -4.86
C PRO A 49 3.67 -3.22 -4.58
N LEU A 50 3.71 -3.62 -3.30
CA LEU A 50 4.12 -4.98 -2.92
C LEU A 50 3.30 -6.07 -3.63
N SER A 51 2.01 -5.81 -3.91
CA SER A 51 1.11 -6.73 -4.61
C SER A 51 1.51 -7.03 -6.05
N LYS A 52 2.32 -6.16 -6.68
CA LYS A 52 2.83 -6.28 -8.05
C LYS A 52 4.34 -6.04 -8.09
N PHE A 53 5.04 -6.42 -7.02
CA PHE A 53 6.44 -6.10 -6.87
C PHE A 53 7.29 -6.96 -7.80
N GLU A 54 7.94 -6.31 -8.75
CA GLU A 54 8.86 -6.93 -9.70
C GLU A 54 10.29 -6.47 -9.40
N PRO A 55 11.17 -7.33 -8.85
CA PRO A 55 12.53 -6.94 -8.46
C PRO A 55 13.35 -6.27 -9.56
N HIS A 56 13.18 -6.73 -10.81
CA HIS A 56 13.86 -6.16 -11.98
C HIS A 56 13.44 -4.75 -12.36
N GLN A 57 12.33 -4.24 -11.81
CA GLN A 57 11.91 -2.87 -12.03
C GLN A 57 12.64 -1.93 -11.05
N ALA A 58 12.93 -2.33 -9.82
CA ALA A 58 13.56 -1.49 -8.80
C ALA A 58 15.09 -1.38 -8.96
N ILE A 59 15.58 -1.00 -10.15
CA ILE A 59 17.02 -0.83 -10.40
C ILE A 59 17.42 0.64 -10.22
N PRO A 60 18.24 0.97 -9.19
CA PRO A 60 18.74 2.33 -9.01
C PRO A 60 19.73 2.71 -10.12
N ALA A 61 19.86 4.01 -10.41
CA ALA A 61 20.91 4.48 -11.30
C ALA A 61 22.30 4.24 -10.66
N ALA A 62 23.35 4.25 -11.48
CA ALA A 62 24.71 4.05 -10.99
C ALA A 62 25.07 5.10 -9.91
N GLY A 63 25.39 4.64 -8.70
CA GLY A 63 25.72 5.49 -7.56
C GLY A 63 24.55 5.87 -6.65
N GLU A 64 23.31 5.55 -7.03
CA GLU A 64 22.14 5.71 -6.17
C GLU A 64 21.98 4.51 -5.21
N LYS A 65 21.60 4.80 -3.96
CA LYS A 65 21.17 3.78 -3.00
C LYS A 65 19.68 3.48 -3.21
N LEU A 66 19.28 2.22 -3.10
CA LEU A 66 17.86 1.86 -3.13
C LEU A 66 17.29 1.86 -1.71
N VAL A 67 16.28 2.71 -1.46
CA VAL A 67 15.54 2.70 -0.20
C VAL A 67 14.08 2.35 -0.45
N LEU A 68 13.61 1.30 0.22
CA LEU A 68 12.20 0.93 0.22
C LEU A 68 11.50 1.46 1.49
N TYR A 69 10.28 1.96 1.37
CA TYR A 69 9.46 2.24 2.54
C TYR A 69 8.02 1.79 2.36
N CYS A 70 7.33 1.64 3.48
CA CYS A 70 5.90 1.38 3.50
C CYS A 70 5.25 2.06 4.70
N GLN A 71 4.06 1.60 5.10
CA GLN A 71 3.34 2.19 6.22
C GLN A 71 3.99 1.92 7.59
N SER A 72 4.68 0.80 7.78
CA SER A 72 5.20 0.40 9.11
C SER A 72 6.58 -0.27 9.09
N GLY A 73 7.18 -0.49 7.92
CA GLY A 73 8.44 -1.25 7.75
C GLY A 73 8.25 -2.70 7.29
N ASN A 74 7.12 -3.34 7.62
CA ASN A 74 6.93 -4.78 7.33
C ASN A 74 6.92 -5.13 5.83
N ARG A 75 6.21 -4.34 5.02
CA ARG A 75 6.10 -4.57 3.57
C ARG A 75 7.41 -4.26 2.84
N SER A 76 8.09 -3.18 3.22
CA SER A 76 9.38 -2.80 2.67
C SER A 76 10.48 -3.80 3.02
N ALA A 77 10.50 -4.34 4.25
CA ALA A 77 11.41 -5.43 4.62
C ALA A 77 11.17 -6.71 3.80
N LYS A 78 9.90 -7.03 3.48
CA LYS A 78 9.58 -8.16 2.60
C LYS A 78 10.05 -7.92 1.17
N ALA A 79 9.77 -6.75 0.59
CA ALA A 79 10.23 -6.39 -0.75
C ALA A 79 11.77 -6.36 -0.85
N ALA A 80 12.45 -5.89 0.19
CA ALA A 80 13.90 -5.87 0.23
C ALA A 80 14.50 -7.30 0.22
N ARG A 81 13.91 -8.23 0.98
CA ARG A 81 14.30 -9.65 0.90
C ARG A 81 14.11 -10.24 -0.49
N GLN A 82 13.01 -9.91 -1.18
CA GLN A 82 12.79 -10.36 -2.56
C GLN A 82 13.86 -9.82 -3.53
N LEU A 83 14.34 -8.60 -3.32
CA LEU A 83 15.45 -8.04 -4.11
C LEU A 83 16.77 -8.77 -3.84
N MET A 84 17.06 -9.03 -2.57
CA MET A 84 18.28 -9.77 -2.16
C MET A 84 18.31 -11.19 -2.73
N GLU A 85 17.16 -11.87 -2.80
CA GLU A 85 17.04 -13.20 -3.42
C GLU A 85 17.37 -13.18 -4.93
N VAL A 86 17.19 -12.04 -5.59
CA VAL A 86 17.51 -11.83 -7.02
C VAL A 86 18.93 -11.29 -7.23
N GLY A 87 19.70 -11.10 -6.14
CA GLY A 87 21.10 -10.68 -6.18
C GLY A 87 21.34 -9.19 -6.04
N PHE A 88 20.36 -8.42 -5.54
CA PHE A 88 20.61 -7.03 -5.14
C PHE A 88 21.16 -6.98 -3.71
N ASP A 89 22.46 -6.69 -3.59
CA ASP A 89 23.16 -6.70 -2.31
C ASP A 89 23.01 -5.39 -1.50
N ALA A 90 22.71 -4.26 -2.16
CA ALA A 90 22.64 -2.93 -1.55
C ALA A 90 21.19 -2.41 -1.47
N VAL A 91 20.37 -3.03 -0.63
CA VAL A 91 18.96 -2.67 -0.43
C VAL A 91 18.74 -2.21 1.01
N HIS A 92 18.26 -0.99 1.16
CA HIS A 92 17.90 -0.42 2.46
C HIS A 92 16.38 -0.30 2.59
N HIS A 93 15.88 -0.26 3.82
CA HIS A 93 14.50 0.15 4.06
C HIS A 93 14.36 1.14 5.21
N LEU A 94 13.33 1.98 5.12
CA LEU A 94 13.01 2.93 6.20
C LEU A 94 12.39 2.19 7.39
N GLY A 95 13.07 2.26 8.53
CA GLY A 95 12.63 1.74 9.83
C GLY A 95 11.37 2.43 10.34
N GLY A 96 10.37 1.64 10.75
CA GLY A 96 9.06 2.14 11.21
C GLY A 96 8.19 2.80 10.11
N GLY A 97 8.67 2.88 8.87
CA GLY A 97 7.92 3.35 7.71
C GLY A 97 7.59 4.85 7.71
N LEU A 98 6.54 5.21 6.96
CA LEU A 98 6.09 6.60 6.81
C LEU A 98 5.83 7.35 8.14
N PRO A 99 5.28 6.73 9.21
CA PRO A 99 5.11 7.39 10.49
C PRO A 99 6.42 7.93 11.08
N THR A 100 7.54 7.22 10.97
CA THR A 100 8.84 7.69 11.46
C THR A 100 9.26 8.99 10.78
N TRP A 101 9.08 9.05 9.45
CA TRP A 101 9.35 10.25 8.66
C TRP A 101 8.46 11.44 9.07
N LYS A 102 7.17 11.18 9.30
CA LYS A 102 6.20 12.19 9.75
C LYS A 102 6.51 12.70 11.15
N ASN A 103 6.85 11.81 12.07
CA ASN A 103 7.18 12.15 13.45
C ASN A 103 8.48 12.97 13.54
N ALA A 104 9.40 12.78 12.59
CA ALA A 104 10.60 13.61 12.45
C ALA A 104 10.31 15.02 11.87
N GLY A 105 9.06 15.33 11.51
CA GLY A 105 8.64 16.64 11.01
C GLY A 105 9.07 16.91 9.57
N TYR A 106 9.40 15.88 8.80
CA TYR A 106 9.87 16.05 7.42
C TYR A 106 8.73 16.23 6.41
N PRO A 107 9.01 16.84 5.24
CA PRO A 107 7.98 17.16 4.25
C PRO A 107 7.24 15.92 3.73
N ILE A 108 5.93 16.07 3.50
CA ILE A 108 5.06 15.05 2.93
C ILE A 108 4.26 15.68 1.79
N GLU A 109 4.19 15.01 0.65
CA GLU A 109 3.26 15.34 -0.40
C GLU A 109 1.89 14.72 -0.08
N LYS A 110 0.87 15.56 0.08
CA LYS A 110 -0.52 15.13 0.23
C LYS A 110 -1.32 15.54 -0.99
N SER A 111 -2.07 14.62 -1.59
CA SER A 111 -3.02 14.97 -2.64
C SER A 111 -4.38 15.27 -2.02
N GLN A 112 -4.92 16.46 -2.30
CA GLN A 112 -6.29 16.80 -1.89
C GLN A 112 -7.34 15.99 -2.68
N ASN A 113 -6.97 15.45 -3.85
CA ASN A 113 -7.84 14.69 -4.75
C ASN A 113 -7.57 13.18 -4.71
N ALA A 114 -7.01 12.67 -3.60
CA ALA A 114 -6.78 11.25 -3.47
C ALA A 114 -8.11 10.46 -3.47
N PRO A 115 -8.20 9.33 -4.20
CA PRO A 115 -9.39 8.48 -4.17
C PRO A 115 -9.64 7.99 -2.73
N ILE A 116 -10.91 7.91 -2.33
CA ILE A 116 -11.28 7.39 -1.01
C ILE A 116 -10.76 5.96 -0.83
N SER A 117 -10.31 5.60 0.38
CA SER A 117 -9.76 4.27 0.63
C SER A 117 -10.74 3.16 0.25
N LEU A 118 -10.23 2.05 -0.29
CA LEU A 118 -11.04 0.89 -0.65
C LEU A 118 -11.93 0.42 0.51
N PHE A 119 -11.39 0.45 1.73
CA PHE A 119 -12.13 0.11 2.94
C PHE A 119 -13.36 1.03 3.14
N ARG A 120 -13.19 2.34 2.95
CA ARG A 120 -14.29 3.31 3.05
C ARG A 120 -15.32 3.10 1.93
N GLN A 121 -14.88 2.78 0.71
CA GLN A 121 -15.78 2.44 -0.39
C GLN A 121 -16.64 1.21 -0.06
N VAL A 122 -16.02 0.14 0.45
CA VAL A 122 -16.73 -1.09 0.85
C VAL A 122 -17.74 -0.80 1.96
N GLN A 123 -17.37 -0.03 2.97
CA GLN A 123 -18.28 0.35 4.06
C GLN A 123 -19.49 1.14 3.56
N ILE A 124 -19.27 2.14 2.70
CA ILE A 124 -20.35 2.95 2.14
C ILE A 124 -21.28 2.06 1.32
N VAL A 125 -20.75 1.25 0.40
CA VAL A 125 -21.58 0.42 -0.48
C VAL A 125 -22.35 -0.64 0.31
N ALA A 126 -21.68 -1.40 1.18
CA ALA A 126 -22.33 -2.43 1.97
C ALA A 126 -23.38 -1.83 2.93
N GLY A 127 -23.04 -0.73 3.61
CA GLY A 127 -23.95 -0.02 4.50
C GLY A 127 -25.18 0.53 3.77
N SER A 128 -24.98 1.15 2.60
CA SER A 128 -26.10 1.64 1.78
C SER A 128 -27.00 0.50 1.31
N LEU A 129 -26.45 -0.63 0.87
CA LEU A 129 -27.26 -1.79 0.44
C LEU A 129 -28.09 -2.37 1.59
N VAL A 130 -27.51 -2.51 2.78
CA VAL A 130 -28.22 -2.98 3.98
C VAL A 130 -29.32 -2.00 4.38
N LEU A 131 -29.03 -0.70 4.39
CA LEU A 131 -30.02 0.33 4.73
C LEU A 131 -31.20 0.31 3.74
N ILE A 132 -30.90 0.28 2.43
CA ILE A 132 -31.91 0.21 1.37
C ILE A 132 -32.74 -1.08 1.49
N GLY A 133 -32.10 -2.25 1.62
CA GLY A 133 -32.79 -3.53 1.77
C GLY A 133 -33.71 -3.59 2.99
N THR A 134 -33.29 -2.95 4.08
CA THR A 134 -34.06 -2.90 5.34
C THR A 134 -35.28 -1.98 5.20
N ILE A 135 -35.10 -0.79 4.62
CA ILE A 135 -36.21 0.15 4.37
C ILE A 135 -37.22 -0.47 3.42
N LEU A 136 -36.80 -1.01 2.28
CA LEU A 136 -37.68 -1.67 1.31
C LEU A 136 -38.37 -2.92 1.91
N GLY A 137 -37.66 -3.64 2.77
CA GLY A 137 -38.18 -4.78 3.54
C GLY A 137 -39.36 -4.39 4.43
N ALA A 138 -39.22 -3.26 5.11
CA ALA A 138 -40.23 -2.74 6.03
C ALA A 138 -41.42 -2.08 5.31
N VAL A 139 -41.20 -1.38 4.19
CA VAL A 139 -42.24 -0.53 3.58
C VAL A 139 -42.87 -1.08 2.29
N ILE A 140 -42.20 -2.00 1.58
CA ILE A 140 -42.70 -2.53 0.29
C ILE A 140 -42.99 -4.02 0.36
N SER A 141 -42.02 -4.84 0.76
CA SER A 141 -42.18 -6.28 0.83
C SER A 141 -41.11 -6.93 1.71
N PRO A 142 -41.46 -7.85 2.62
CA PRO A 142 -40.49 -8.55 3.46
C PRO A 142 -39.38 -9.27 2.68
N LYS A 143 -39.60 -9.61 1.41
CA LYS A 143 -38.59 -10.26 0.56
C LYS A 143 -37.30 -9.44 0.43
N PHE A 144 -37.34 -8.11 0.56
CA PHE A 144 -36.15 -7.28 0.46
C PHE A 144 -35.18 -7.44 1.64
N PHE A 145 -35.60 -8.00 2.78
CA PHE A 145 -34.67 -8.37 3.86
C PHE A 145 -33.64 -9.40 3.42
N MET A 146 -33.91 -10.18 2.35
CA MET A 146 -32.92 -11.08 1.77
C MET A 146 -31.69 -10.33 1.25
N LEU A 147 -31.84 -9.10 0.74
CA LEU A 147 -30.70 -8.27 0.31
C LEU A 147 -29.81 -7.93 1.51
N SER A 148 -30.40 -7.43 2.60
CA SER A 148 -29.67 -7.11 3.83
C SER A 148 -29.00 -8.34 4.43
N GLY A 149 -29.71 -9.47 4.47
CA GLY A 149 -29.19 -10.75 4.96
C GLY A 149 -28.02 -11.26 4.12
N PHE A 150 -28.11 -11.17 2.79
CA PHE A 150 -27.04 -11.55 1.89
C PHE A 150 -25.78 -10.70 2.08
N VAL A 151 -25.93 -9.37 2.15
CA VAL A 151 -24.78 -8.47 2.37
C VAL A 151 -24.15 -8.72 3.74
N GLY A 152 -24.96 -8.89 4.79
CA GLY A 152 -24.49 -9.21 6.15
C GLY A 152 -23.72 -10.53 6.20
N ALA A 153 -24.26 -11.60 5.60
CA ALA A 153 -23.59 -12.89 5.51
C ALA A 153 -22.26 -12.79 4.76
N GLY A 154 -22.22 -12.02 3.67
CA GLY A 154 -20.99 -11.75 2.91
C GLY A 154 -19.93 -11.01 3.73
N LEU A 155 -20.31 -10.05 4.57
CA LEU A 155 -19.38 -9.35 5.48
C LEU A 155 -18.80 -10.28 6.56
N VAL A 156 -19.63 -11.14 7.15
CA VAL A 156 -19.18 -12.15 8.12
C VAL A 156 -18.20 -13.13 7.47
N PHE A 157 -18.54 -13.63 6.28
CA PHE A 157 -17.67 -14.50 5.50
C PHE A 157 -16.33 -13.84 5.15
N ALA A 158 -16.37 -12.58 4.71
CA ALA A 158 -15.17 -11.81 4.40
C ALA A 158 -14.27 -11.62 5.63
N GLY A 159 -14.86 -11.36 6.80
CA GLY A 159 -14.14 -11.28 8.06
C GLY A 159 -13.49 -12.60 8.47
N ALA A 160 -14.19 -13.72 8.27
CA ALA A 160 -13.68 -15.06 8.59
C ALA A 160 -12.53 -15.52 7.67
N THR A 161 -12.57 -15.11 6.40
CA THR A 161 -11.64 -15.58 5.36
C THR A 161 -10.56 -14.57 5.00
N ASN A 162 -10.57 -13.38 5.61
CA ASN A 162 -9.77 -12.23 5.20
C ASN A 162 -9.91 -11.90 3.68
N THR A 163 -11.01 -12.30 3.04
CA THR A 163 -11.23 -12.11 1.60
C THR A 163 -12.47 -11.26 1.34
N CYS A 164 -12.29 -10.04 0.83
CA CYS A 164 -13.39 -9.13 0.52
C CYS A 164 -13.66 -9.09 -0.99
N ALA A 165 -14.66 -9.85 -1.47
CA ALA A 165 -15.05 -9.88 -2.89
C ALA A 165 -15.41 -8.49 -3.44
N MET A 166 -16.15 -7.69 -2.66
CA MET A 166 -16.50 -6.33 -3.04
C MET A 166 -15.25 -5.44 -3.16
N GLY A 167 -14.31 -5.53 -2.22
CA GLY A 167 -13.04 -4.81 -2.27
C GLY A 167 -12.22 -5.17 -3.51
N MET A 168 -12.19 -6.45 -3.89
CA MET A 168 -11.52 -6.92 -5.11
C MET A 168 -12.16 -6.35 -6.38
N LEU A 169 -13.48 -6.21 -6.43
CA LEU A 169 -14.18 -5.59 -7.56
C LEU A 169 -13.92 -4.08 -7.63
N LEU A 170 -14.01 -3.38 -6.49
CA LEU A 170 -13.77 -1.93 -6.44
C LEU A 170 -12.32 -1.58 -6.78
N ALA A 171 -11.35 -2.42 -6.42
CA ALA A 171 -9.94 -2.25 -6.79
C ALA A 171 -9.70 -2.30 -8.31
N LYS A 172 -10.63 -2.87 -9.09
CA LYS A 172 -10.53 -2.91 -10.56
C LYS A 172 -10.95 -1.60 -11.24
N LEU A 173 -11.56 -0.67 -10.51
CA LEU A 173 -12.04 0.57 -11.11
C LEU A 173 -10.87 1.52 -11.48
N PRO A 174 -10.95 2.27 -12.60
CA PRO A 174 -9.82 3.02 -13.15
C PRO A 174 -9.18 3.99 -12.15
N TYR A 175 -9.99 4.70 -11.37
CA TYR A 175 -9.53 5.67 -10.39
C TYR A 175 -8.71 5.04 -9.23
N ASN A 176 -8.94 3.76 -8.92
CA ASN A 176 -8.17 3.02 -7.91
C ASN A 176 -6.87 2.43 -8.48
N GLN A 177 -6.72 2.38 -9.81
CA GLN A 177 -5.52 1.85 -10.48
C GLN A 177 -4.53 2.93 -10.95
N GLN A 178 -5.00 4.18 -11.10
CA GLN A 178 -4.23 5.25 -11.73
C GLN A 178 -3.05 5.77 -10.90
N ALA A 179 -3.04 5.62 -9.57
CA ALA A 179 -1.92 6.15 -8.78
C ALA A 179 -0.59 5.42 -9.01
N GLY A 180 -0.61 4.21 -9.59
CA GLY A 180 0.56 3.39 -9.95
C GLY A 180 1.22 3.67 -11.30
N GLN A 181 0.70 4.61 -12.11
CA GLN A 181 1.16 4.78 -13.49
C GLN A 181 2.40 5.68 -13.67
N GLY A 182 3.05 6.10 -12.59
CA GLY A 182 4.24 6.97 -12.63
C GLY A 182 5.57 6.25 -12.86
N TRP A 183 5.57 4.94 -13.06
CA TRP A 183 6.77 4.14 -13.30
C TRP A 183 7.06 3.99 -14.80
N ARG A 184 7.73 4.99 -15.37
CA ARG A 184 8.35 4.94 -16.70
C ARG A 184 9.68 5.69 -16.67
#